data_AF-A0A931WQW2-F1
#
_entry.id   AF-A0A931WQW2-F1
#
_cell.length_a   1.000
_cell.length_b   1.000
_cell.length_c   1.000
_cell.angle_alpha   90.00
_cell.angle_beta   90.00
_cell.angle_gamma   90.00
#
_symmetry.space_group_name_H-M   'P 1'
#
loop_
_entity.id
_entity.type
_entity.pdbx_description
1 polymer ?
#
loop_
_entity_poly.entity_id
_entity_poly.type
_entity_poly.pdbx_seq_one_letter_code
_entity_poly.pdbx_strand_id
1 'polypeptide(L)'
;MPWMINYQGRLTDSSGKAVSGTYSFKFRLYDASTSGTEQWSETQSVTLAEADNGVFSVVLGSSTVLTAVDFNTPLWLCCPSKWTATAR
;
A
#
# COMPACT_ATOMS: atom_id res chain seq x y z
N MET A 1 -16.68 -7.73 -12.90
CA MET A 1 -15.33 -8.31 -12.83
C MET A 1 -14.55 -7.55 -11.76
N PRO A 2 -13.87 -8.22 -10.83
CA PRO A 2 -13.09 -7.53 -9.80
C PRO A 2 -11.90 -6.79 -10.43
N TRP A 3 -11.67 -5.56 -10.00
CA TRP A 3 -10.48 -4.80 -10.37
C TRP A 3 -9.32 -5.24 -9.47
N MET A 4 -8.19 -5.60 -10.07
CA MET A 4 -6.96 -6.00 -9.36
C MET A 4 -5.84 -5.03 -9.73
N ILE A 5 -5.20 -4.43 -8.73
CA ILE A 5 -4.11 -3.48 -8.92
C ILE A 5 -2.83 -4.10 -8.35
N ASN A 6 -1.86 -4.34 -9.21
CA ASN A 6 -0.54 -4.81 -8.79
C ASN A 6 0.27 -3.62 -8.28
N TYR A 7 0.66 -3.64 -7.01
CA TYR A 7 1.46 -2.62 -6.38
C TYR A 7 2.81 -3.20 -5.95
N GLN A 8 3.88 -2.61 -6.45
CA GLN A 8 5.24 -3.06 -6.17
C GLN A 8 6.02 -1.92 -5.52
N GLY A 9 6.72 -2.24 -4.45
CA GLY A 9 7.51 -1.28 -3.70
C GLY A 9 8.79 -1.92 -3.21
N ARG A 10 9.70 -1.07 -2.73
CA ARG A 10 10.90 -1.52 -2.04
C ARG A 10 10.97 -0.85 -0.68
N LEU A 11 11.05 -1.68 0.36
CA LEU A 11 11.19 -1.25 1.73
C LEU A 11 12.68 -1.25 2.09
N THR A 12 13.19 -0.08 2.46
CA THR A 12 14.56 0.11 2.91
C THR A 12 14.56 0.80 4.26
N ASP A 13 15.50 0.44 5.12
CA ASP A 13 15.76 1.16 6.37
C ASP A 13 16.37 2.55 6.08
N SER A 14 16.44 3.38 7.10
CA SER A 14 17.14 4.68 7.18
C SER A 14 18.58 4.65 6.64
N SER A 15 19.24 3.48 6.66
CA SER A 15 20.59 3.28 6.11
C SER A 15 20.61 2.81 4.65
N GLY A 16 19.46 2.73 3.98
CA GLY A 16 19.32 2.24 2.60
C GLY A 16 19.42 0.71 2.44
N LYS A 17 19.56 -0.01 3.56
CA LYS A 17 19.59 -1.48 3.56
C LYS A 17 18.18 -2.03 3.37
N ALA A 18 18.06 -3.05 2.53
CA ALA A 18 16.85 -3.85 2.43
C ALA A 18 16.43 -4.37 3.79
N VAL A 19 15.15 -4.23 4.13
CA VAL A 19 14.62 -4.83 5.35
C VAL A 19 14.00 -6.19 5.05
N SER A 20 14.06 -7.07 6.03
CA SER A 20 13.44 -8.39 6.02
C SER A 20 12.49 -8.50 7.22
N GLY A 21 11.47 -9.34 7.08
CA GLY A 21 10.45 -9.55 8.08
C GLY A 21 9.03 -9.35 7.55
N THR A 22 8.06 -9.54 8.42
CA THR A 22 6.63 -9.37 8.08
C THR A 22 6.17 -7.96 8.42
N TYR A 23 5.69 -7.25 7.40
CA TYR A 23 5.20 -5.88 7.47
C TYR A 23 3.72 -5.84 7.08
N SER A 24 2.91 -5.18 7.89
CA SER A 24 1.50 -4.93 7.56
C SER A 24 1.37 -3.60 6.83
N PHE A 25 1.01 -3.67 5.54
CA PHE A 25 0.73 -2.52 4.71
C PHE A 25 -0.77 -2.27 4.66
N LYS A 26 -1.20 -1.08 5.10
CA LYS A 26 -2.58 -0.64 4.95
C LYS A 26 -2.69 0.34 3.78
N PHE A 27 -3.33 -0.11 2.70
CA PHE A 27 -3.63 0.69 1.53
C PHE A 27 -5.01 1.33 1.67
N ARG A 28 -5.14 2.57 1.20
CA ARG A 28 -6.39 3.32 1.30
C ARG A 28 -6.56 4.16 0.05
N LEU A 29 -7.77 4.14 -0.50
CA LEU A 29 -8.18 4.99 -1.62
C LEU A 29 -9.10 6.08 -1.10
N TYR A 30 -8.84 7.30 -1.54
CA TYR A 30 -9.62 8.48 -1.23
C TYR A 30 -10.13 9.13 -2.50
N ASP A 31 -11.27 9.81 -2.39
CA ASP A 31 -11.91 10.61 -3.45
C ASP A 31 -11.32 12.02 -3.63
N ALA A 32 -10.32 12.39 -2.83
CA ALA A 32 -9.58 13.66 -2.94
C ALA A 32 -8.13 13.51 -2.45
N SER A 33 -7.23 14.36 -2.95
CA SER A 33 -5.83 14.41 -2.53
C SER A 33 -5.63 14.87 -1.08
N THR A 34 -6.59 15.60 -0.53
CA THR A 34 -6.53 16.22 0.80
C THR A 34 -7.93 16.29 1.37
N SER A 35 -8.13 15.74 2.57
CA SER A 35 -9.44 15.67 3.25
C SER A 35 -10.54 14.91 2.49
N GLY A 36 -10.16 13.96 1.62
CA GLY A 36 -11.12 13.07 0.96
C GLY A 36 -11.75 12.04 1.91
N THR A 37 -12.84 11.44 1.49
CA THR A 37 -13.49 10.31 2.17
C THR A 37 -12.76 9.02 1.79
N GLU A 38 -12.51 8.14 2.77
CA GLU A 38 -11.98 6.80 2.52
C GLU A 38 -13.03 6.00 1.75
N GLN A 39 -12.81 5.80 0.45
CA GLN A 39 -13.69 5.01 -0.41
C GLN A 39 -13.41 3.51 -0.26
N TRP A 40 -12.17 3.17 0.10
CA TRP A 40 -11.73 1.79 0.26
C TRP A 40 -10.47 1.70 1.09
N SER A 41 -10.35 0.64 1.87
CA SER A 41 -9.10 0.26 2.52
C SER A 41 -8.89 -1.23 2.55
N GLU A 42 -7.62 -1.63 2.46
CA GLU A 42 -7.20 -3.02 2.52
C GLU A 42 -5.91 -3.11 3.32
N THR A 43 -5.84 -4.13 4.18
CA THR A 43 -4.63 -4.41 4.95
C THR A 43 -4.04 -5.71 4.44
N GLN A 44 -2.81 -5.63 3.94
CA GLN A 44 -2.04 -6.76 3.43
C GLN A 44 -0.82 -6.98 4.32
N SER A 45 -0.58 -8.23 4.70
CA SER A 45 0.63 -8.62 5.41
C SER A 45 1.63 -9.16 4.40
N VAL A 46 2.74 -8.46 4.26
CA VAL A 46 3.82 -8.76 3.33
C VAL A 46 5.00 -9.28 4.11
N THR A 47 5.46 -10.48 3.78
CA THR A 47 6.69 -11.03 4.34
C THR A 47 7.81 -10.85 3.32
N LEU A 48 8.81 -10.07 3.71
CA LEU A 48 10.03 -9.84 2.95
C LEU A 48 11.11 -10.79 3.46
N ALA A 49 11.60 -11.66 2.58
CA ALA A 49 12.82 -12.41 2.83
C ALA A 49 14.04 -11.52 2.58
N GLU A 50 15.17 -11.85 3.22
CA GLU A 50 16.47 -11.21 2.93
C GLU A 50 16.82 -11.29 1.42
N ALA A 51 16.43 -12.38 0.76
CA ALA A 51 16.62 -12.60 -0.67
C ALA A 51 15.83 -11.63 -1.55
N ASP A 52 14.76 -11.03 -1.03
CA ASP A 52 13.89 -10.13 -1.79
C ASP A 52 14.50 -8.73 -1.92
N ASN A 53 15.62 -8.43 -1.24
CA ASN A 53 16.22 -7.09 -1.19
C ASN A 53 15.20 -5.99 -0.80
N GLY A 54 14.23 -6.37 0.06
CA GLY A 54 13.15 -5.51 0.53
C GLY A 54 12.10 -5.21 -0.53
N VAL A 55 12.14 -5.86 -1.69
CA VAL A 55 11.14 -5.70 -2.75
C VAL A 55 9.91 -6.51 -2.42
N PHE A 56 8.75 -5.86 -2.42
CA PHE A 56 7.47 -6.53 -2.27
C PHE A 56 6.56 -6.29 -3.46
N SER A 57 5.72 -7.29 -3.74
CA SER A 57 4.63 -7.20 -4.70
C SER A 57 3.34 -7.61 -4.01
N VAL A 58 2.34 -6.75 -4.05
CA VAL A 58 0.99 -7.01 -3.51
C VAL A 58 -0.05 -6.75 -4.58
N VAL A 59 -1.16 -7.47 -4.48
CA VAL A 59 -2.29 -7.33 -5.39
C VAL A 59 -3.48 -6.77 -4.61
N LEU A 60 -3.72 -5.48 -4.77
CA LEU A 60 -4.86 -4.79 -4.19
C LEU A 60 -6.14 -5.21 -4.91
N GLY A 61 -7.21 -5.44 -4.15
CA GLY A 61 -8.45 -5.99 -4.70
C GLY A 61 -8.54 -7.52 -4.57
N SER A 62 -7.47 -8.18 -4.12
CA SER A 62 -7.48 -9.62 -3.84
C SER A 62 -8.13 -9.95 -2.49
N SER A 63 -7.94 -9.13 -1.47
CA SER A 63 -8.55 -9.35 -0.15
C SER A 63 -9.83 -8.55 0.04
N THR A 64 -9.90 -7.33 -0.50
CA THR A 64 -11.08 -6.49 -0.44
C THR A 64 -11.42 -6.03 -1.85
N VAL A 65 -12.48 -6.59 -2.43
CA VAL A 65 -12.88 -6.29 -3.81
C VAL A 65 -13.11 -4.79 -4.02
N LEU A 66 -12.52 -4.25 -5.09
CA LEU A 66 -12.61 -2.84 -5.47
C LEU A 66 -13.91 -2.52 -6.25
N THR A 67 -14.91 -3.39 -6.20
CA THR A 67 -16.15 -3.25 -7.00
C THR A 67 -17.04 -2.09 -6.55
N ALA A 68 -16.88 -1.61 -5.32
CA ALA A 68 -17.60 -0.45 -4.80
C ALA A 68 -16.92 0.89 -5.12
N VAL A 69 -15.70 0.87 -5.68
CA VAL A 69 -14.92 2.06 -5.98
C VAL A 69 -15.19 2.51 -7.40
N ASP A 70 -15.56 3.78 -7.58
CA ASP A 70 -15.76 4.37 -8.91
C ASP A 70 -14.47 4.91 -9.50
N PHE A 71 -13.84 4.10 -10.36
CA PHE A 71 -12.63 4.45 -11.09
C PHE A 71 -12.84 5.44 -12.24
N ASN A 72 -14.07 5.88 -12.52
CA ASN A 72 -14.31 6.97 -13.49
C ASN A 72 -13.97 8.34 -12.91
N THR A 73 -13.67 8.41 -11.62
CA THR A 73 -13.25 9.63 -10.93
C THR A 73 -11.76 9.55 -10.57
N PRO A 74 -11.04 10.69 -10.49
CA PRO A 74 -9.69 10.69 -9.97
C PRO A 74 -9.70 10.16 -8.53
N LEU A 75 -8.87 9.16 -8.26
CA LEU A 75 -8.72 8.55 -6.94
C LEU A 75 -7.28 8.71 -6.48
N TRP A 76 -7.10 8.93 -5.19
CA TRP A 76 -5.80 9.12 -4.57
C TRP A 76 -5.47 7.94 -3.66
N LEU A 77 -4.36 7.28 -3.97
CA LEU A 77 -3.80 6.26 -3.10
C LEU A 77 -3.03 6.97 -1.98
N CYS A 78 -3.55 6.89 -0.76
CA CYS A 78 -2.80 7.36 0.40
C CYS A 78 -1.92 6.23 0.92
N CYS A 79 -0.66 6.56 1.16
CA CYS A 79 0.34 5.66 1.70
C CYS A 79 -0.02 5.25 3.15
N PRO A 80 0.32 4.03 3.60
CA PRO A 80 0.10 3.56 4.98
C PRO A 80 0.52 4.60 6.03
N SER A 81 -0.49 5.08 6.75
CA SER A 81 -0.41 6.12 7.79
C SER A 81 0.26 5.65 9.09
N LYS A 82 1.40 4.96 9.02
CA LYS A 82 2.22 4.55 10.16
C LYS A 82 3.73 4.51 9.82
N TRP A 83 4.22 5.50 9.08
CA TRP A 83 5.66 5.75 9.01
C TRP A 83 5.92 7.23 9.16
N THR A 84 5.87 7.72 10.40
CA THR A 84 6.50 8.99 10.76
C THR A 84 8.01 8.79 10.66
N ALA A 85 8.57 8.98 9.47
CA ALA A 85 9.99 9.27 9.34
C ALA A 85 10.23 10.61 10.05
N THR A 86 10.60 10.54 11.32
CA THR A 86 11.14 11.69 12.04
C THR A 86 12.54 11.90 11.47
N ALA A 87 12.65 12.68 10.40
CA ALA A 87 13.91 13.24 9.97
C ALA A 87 14.26 14.36 10.96
N ARG A 88 15.42 14.20 11.62
CA ARG A 88 16.07 15.25 12.40
C ARG A 88 17.04 16.00 11.50
#